data_AF-A0A7C2MUC7-F1
#
_entry.id   AF-A0A7C2MUC7-F1
#
_cell.length_a   1.000
_cell.length_b   1.000
_cell.length_c   1.000
_cell.angle_alpha   90.00
_cell.angle_beta   90.00
_cell.angle_gamma   90.00
#
_symmetry.space_group_name_H-M   'P 1'
#
loop_
_entity.id
_entity.type
_entity.pdbx_description
1 polymer ?
#
loop_
_entity_poly.entity_id
_entity_poly.type
_entity_poly.pdbx_seq_one_letter_code
_entity_poly.pdbx_strand_id
1 'polypeptide(L)'
;MLALAVVLAAALTQDGAMSLRRTENLLHHAQAKIYLQGAEDWARVVLARDKHDVDHLGEAWALPLPSVPVEGGEISGNLIDLQGRFNLNALLKTDNTLDPIMQQRLRCILDKAGNESPEAALDALADWQDADSEVRPQGAEDEVYRGRPRPYRAGNQSLQAQKELLLIQGFTAEQVRALRSWVAALPPSASLNLNTAPLEVLSCLDESGDASLWETFVAEREKTPLKDVNELLGKPPFEGRVNTQGLGVNSKVYLLEAEAQVGRTRLRRYSMLLVDEQGLVRVWSRFQETL
;
A
#
# COMPACT_ATOMS: atom_id res chain seq x y z
N MET A 1 33.44 30.86 45.95
CA MET A 1 33.35 31.49 44.61
C MET A 1 33.84 30.59 43.49
N LEU A 2 35.01 29.94 43.60
CA LEU A 2 35.55 29.05 42.55
C LEU A 2 34.58 27.90 42.17
N ALA A 3 33.99 27.22 43.15
CA ALA A 3 33.03 26.14 42.90
C ALA A 3 31.79 26.59 42.10
N LEU A 4 31.29 27.80 42.35
CA LEU A 4 30.13 28.37 41.66
C LEU A 4 30.46 28.71 40.20
N ALA A 5 31.66 29.26 39.96
CA ALA A 5 32.15 29.57 38.61
C ALA A 5 32.38 28.30 37.78
N VAL A 6 32.89 27.23 38.39
CA VAL A 6 33.09 25.93 37.72
C VAL A 6 31.75 25.29 37.36
N VAL A 7 30.76 25.32 38.26
CA VAL A 7 29.40 24.80 37.97
C VAL A 7 28.74 25.59 36.84
N LEU A 8 28.84 26.92 36.84
CA LEU A 8 28.29 27.77 35.79
C LEU A 8 28.97 27.53 34.43
N ALA A 9 30.30 27.43 34.40
CA ALA A 9 31.05 27.12 33.19
C ALA A 9 30.71 25.73 32.64
N ALA A 10 30.54 24.73 33.51
CA ALA A 10 30.11 23.39 33.12
C ALA A 10 28.70 23.40 32.51
N ALA A 11 27.74 24.11 33.12
CA ALA A 11 26.38 24.26 32.62
C ALA A 11 26.34 24.94 31.23
N LEU A 12 27.06 26.06 31.06
CA LEU A 12 27.15 26.74 29.76
C LEU A 12 27.78 25.86 28.67
N THR A 13 28.79 25.06 29.02
CA THR A 13 29.43 24.12 28.08
C THR A 13 28.47 22.99 27.69
N GLN A 14 27.70 22.47 28.66
CA GLN A 14 26.68 21.46 28.41
C GLN A 14 25.55 22.00 27.52
N ASP A 15 25.03 23.20 27.81
CA ASP A 15 23.99 23.85 27.02
C ASP A 15 24.47 24.12 25.58
N GLY A 16 25.71 24.62 25.43
CA GLY A 16 26.33 24.82 24.12
C GLY A 16 26.45 23.52 23.32
N ALA A 17 26.94 22.44 23.95
CA ALA A 17 27.06 21.12 23.31
C ALA A 17 25.68 20.55 22.91
N MET A 18 24.66 20.73 23.75
CA MET A 18 23.29 20.31 23.45
C MET A 18 22.68 21.13 22.30
N SER A 19 22.91 22.43 22.26
CA SER A 19 22.46 23.30 21.17
C SER A 19 23.09 22.91 19.85
N LEU A 20 24.41 22.64 19.83
CA LEU A 20 25.12 22.19 18.64
C LEU A 20 24.56 20.86 18.11
N ARG A 21 24.37 19.87 18.98
CA ARG A 21 23.78 18.57 18.61
C ARG A 21 22.37 18.70 18.05
N ARG A 22 21.55 19.61 18.59
CA ARG A 22 20.21 19.88 18.07
C ARG A 22 20.28 20.48 16.67
N THR A 23 21.12 21.49 16.46
CA THR A 23 21.32 22.10 15.13
C THR A 23 21.82 21.08 14.12
N GLU A 24 22.78 20.24 14.50
CA GLU A 24 23.30 19.16 13.65
C GLU A 24 22.19 18.15 13.27
N ASN A 25 21.38 17.71 14.23
CA ASN A 25 20.26 16.81 13.96
C ASN A 25 19.19 17.45 13.07
N LEU A 26 18.90 18.75 13.24
CA LEU A 26 17.98 19.48 12.36
C LEU A 26 18.51 19.55 10.93
N LEU A 27 19.82 19.78 10.76
CA LEU A 27 20.46 19.81 9.45
C LEU A 27 20.44 18.42 8.79
N HIS A 28 20.83 17.37 9.51
CA HIS A 28 20.78 15.99 9.02
C HIS A 28 19.34 15.58 8.65
N HIS A 29 18.34 15.99 9.44
CA HIS A 29 16.94 15.73 9.13
C HIS A 29 16.46 16.45 7.86
N ALA A 30 16.86 17.71 7.67
CA ALA A 30 16.55 18.45 6.45
C ALA A 30 17.23 17.83 5.22
N GLN A 31 18.50 17.43 5.35
CA GLN A 31 19.26 16.77 4.30
C GLN A 31 18.66 15.40 3.93
N ALA A 32 18.29 14.57 4.91
CA ALA A 32 17.61 13.31 4.68
C ALA A 32 16.27 13.51 3.94
N LYS A 33 15.50 14.57 4.25
CA LYS A 33 14.27 14.90 3.51
C LYS A 33 14.52 15.24 2.05
N ILE A 34 15.61 15.93 1.74
CA ILE A 34 16.03 16.25 0.35
C ILE A 34 16.41 14.97 -0.39
N TYR A 35 17.16 14.06 0.25
CA TYR A 35 17.48 12.76 -0.36
C TYR A 35 16.25 11.94 -0.67
N LEU A 36 15.27 11.89 0.25
CA LEU A 36 13.99 11.23 -0.01
C LEU A 36 13.20 11.90 -1.15
N GLN A 37 13.34 13.21 -1.37
CA GLN A 37 12.76 13.87 -2.55
C GLN A 37 13.48 13.42 -3.84
N GLY A 38 14.81 13.28 -3.79
CA GLY A 38 15.60 12.71 -4.87
C GLY A 38 15.22 11.26 -5.21
N ALA A 39 14.87 10.43 -4.21
CA ALA A 39 14.32 9.09 -4.46
C ALA A 39 12.98 9.14 -5.20
N GLU A 40 12.10 10.10 -4.89
CA GLU A 40 10.87 10.29 -5.66
C GLU A 40 11.17 10.69 -7.11
N ASP A 41 12.12 11.59 -7.32
CA ASP A 41 12.51 12.02 -8.66
C ASP A 41 13.13 10.88 -9.47
N TRP A 42 13.96 10.05 -8.84
CA TRP A 42 14.48 8.80 -9.41
C TRP A 42 13.33 7.86 -9.83
N ALA A 43 12.39 7.60 -8.92
CA ALA A 43 11.26 6.73 -9.18
C ALA A 43 10.39 7.23 -10.34
N ARG A 44 10.15 8.55 -10.43
CA ARG A 44 9.41 9.16 -11.55
C ARG A 44 10.14 8.94 -12.88
N VAL A 45 11.46 9.06 -12.91
CA VAL A 45 12.24 8.81 -14.14
C VAL A 45 12.21 7.34 -14.54
N VAL A 46 12.31 6.43 -13.57
CA VAL A 46 12.27 4.99 -13.82
C VAL A 46 10.91 4.58 -14.39
N LEU A 47 9.82 4.98 -13.74
CA LEU A 47 8.45 4.68 -14.19
C LEU A 47 8.11 5.40 -15.51
N ALA A 48 8.51 6.66 -15.72
CA ALA A 48 8.22 7.37 -16.97
C ALA A 48 8.97 6.82 -18.19
N ARG A 49 10.08 6.08 -17.97
CA ARG A 49 10.82 5.38 -19.03
C ARG A 49 10.20 4.04 -19.37
N ASP A 50 9.42 3.48 -18.45
CA ASP A 50 8.72 2.24 -18.66
C ASP A 50 7.46 2.50 -19.50
N LYS A 51 7.47 2.00 -20.74
CA LYS A 51 6.43 2.28 -21.74
C LYS A 51 5.79 0.99 -22.25
N HIS A 52 5.83 -0.06 -21.45
CA HIS A 52 5.23 -1.33 -21.81
C HIS A 52 3.73 -1.31 -21.52
N ASP A 53 2.98 -2.06 -22.32
CA ASP A 53 1.54 -2.27 -22.10
C ASP A 53 1.27 -3.30 -20.98
N VAL A 54 2.33 -3.86 -20.40
CA VAL A 54 2.34 -4.95 -19.41
C VAL A 54 3.37 -4.62 -18.36
N ASP A 55 2.97 -4.70 -17.08
CA ASP A 55 3.85 -4.48 -15.93
C ASP A 55 4.10 -5.79 -15.19
N HIS A 56 5.36 -6.10 -14.88
CA HIS A 56 5.75 -7.32 -14.18
C HIS A 56 7.03 -7.16 -13.34
N LEU A 57 7.28 -8.10 -12.41
CA LEU A 57 8.40 -8.03 -11.46
C LEU A 57 9.82 -8.20 -12.08
N GLY A 58 9.89 -8.44 -13.38
CA GLY A 58 11.16 -8.60 -14.11
C GLY A 58 11.67 -7.29 -14.73
N GLU A 59 10.93 -6.20 -14.57
CA GLU A 59 11.24 -4.91 -15.19
C GLU A 59 12.19 -4.07 -14.34
N ALA A 60 12.75 -3.03 -14.95
CA ALA A 60 13.75 -2.18 -14.31
C ALA A 60 13.20 -1.45 -13.06
N TRP A 61 11.90 -1.13 -13.03
CA TRP A 61 11.27 -0.47 -11.87
C TRP A 61 11.18 -1.39 -10.65
N ALA A 62 11.04 -2.71 -10.87
CA ALA A 62 10.91 -3.69 -9.80
C ALA A 62 12.26 -4.00 -9.11
N LEU A 63 13.38 -3.60 -9.73
CA LEU A 63 14.70 -3.71 -9.12
C LEU A 63 14.85 -2.68 -7.99
N PRO A 64 15.19 -3.11 -6.76
CA PRO A 64 15.37 -2.17 -5.66
C PRO A 64 16.57 -1.25 -5.92
N LEU A 65 16.45 0.02 -5.53
CA LEU A 65 17.56 0.93 -5.39
C LEU A 65 18.44 0.43 -4.23
N PRO A 66 19.65 -0.09 -4.49
CA PRO A 66 20.54 -0.52 -3.42
C PRO A 66 20.95 0.66 -2.54
N SER A 67 21.62 0.40 -1.43
CA SER A 67 22.19 1.49 -0.64
C SER A 67 23.27 2.22 -1.44
N VAL A 68 22.95 3.45 -1.88
CA VAL A 68 23.85 4.32 -2.64
C VAL A 68 24.44 5.36 -1.68
N PRO A 69 25.78 5.52 -1.63
CA PRO A 69 26.40 6.54 -0.82
C PRO A 69 26.06 7.94 -1.34
N VAL A 70 25.68 8.83 -0.43
CA VAL A 70 25.47 10.26 -0.66
C VAL A 70 26.30 11.06 0.35
N GLU A 71 26.38 12.37 0.18
CA GLU A 71 27.12 13.20 1.13
C GLU A 71 26.55 13.06 2.55
N GLY A 72 27.39 12.64 3.50
CA GLY A 72 27.00 12.47 4.90
C GLY A 72 26.16 11.22 5.20
N GLY A 73 25.93 10.32 4.24
CA GLY A 73 25.25 9.06 4.51
C GLY A 73 24.86 8.24 3.28
N GLU A 74 23.67 7.65 3.30
CA GLU A 74 23.20 6.71 2.27
C GLU A 74 21.70 6.84 1.98
N ILE A 75 21.30 6.43 0.78
CA ILE A 75 19.91 6.35 0.34
C ILE A 75 19.63 4.98 -0.28
N SER A 76 18.47 4.42 0.01
CA SER A 76 17.98 3.17 -0.59
C SER A 76 16.47 3.24 -0.82
N GLY A 77 15.92 2.29 -1.58
CA GLY A 77 14.49 2.18 -1.73
C GLY A 77 14.04 1.11 -2.72
N ASN A 78 12.74 0.96 -2.88
CA ASN A 78 12.14 0.05 -3.82
C ASN A 78 10.76 0.55 -4.24
N LEU A 79 10.37 0.20 -5.47
CA LEU A 79 9.03 0.42 -5.98
C LEU A 79 8.22 -0.86 -5.82
N ILE A 80 6.97 -0.70 -5.40
CA ILE A 80 6.01 -1.79 -5.24
C ILE A 80 4.79 -1.45 -6.07
N ASP A 81 4.38 -2.36 -6.94
CA ASP A 81 3.11 -2.24 -7.64
C ASP A 81 1.95 -2.44 -6.65
N LEU A 82 1.15 -1.39 -6.45
CA LEU A 82 -0.03 -1.47 -5.57
C LEU A 82 -1.21 -2.13 -6.26
N GLN A 83 -1.27 -2.12 -7.60
CA GLN A 83 -2.30 -2.84 -8.35
C GLN A 83 -2.08 -4.35 -8.37
N GLY A 84 -0.94 -4.87 -7.88
CA GLY A 84 -0.84 -6.29 -7.51
C GLY A 84 -1.70 -6.66 -6.29
N ARG A 85 -2.20 -5.69 -5.54
CA ARG A 85 -3.04 -5.93 -4.35
C ARG A 85 -4.51 -5.77 -4.70
N PHE A 86 -5.37 -6.52 -4.02
CA PHE A 86 -6.82 -6.39 -4.19
C PHE A 86 -7.28 -4.97 -3.80
N ASN A 87 -8.03 -4.32 -4.68
CA ASN A 87 -8.52 -2.97 -4.48
C ASN A 87 -9.77 -2.97 -3.58
N LEU A 88 -9.64 -2.49 -2.34
CA LEU A 88 -10.74 -2.40 -1.38
C LEU A 88 -11.88 -1.49 -1.88
N ASN A 89 -11.57 -0.50 -2.72
CA ASN A 89 -12.56 0.44 -3.26
C ASN A 89 -13.27 -0.08 -4.51
N ALA A 90 -12.99 -1.32 -4.94
CA ALA A 90 -13.71 -1.99 -6.02
C ALA A 90 -14.93 -2.78 -5.53
N LEU A 91 -15.20 -2.81 -4.21
CA LEU A 91 -16.26 -3.61 -3.60
C LEU A 91 -17.67 -3.22 -4.07
N LEU A 92 -17.89 -1.93 -4.32
CA LEU A 92 -19.18 -1.37 -4.71
C LEU A 92 -19.24 -1.10 -6.21
N LYS A 93 -20.41 -1.33 -6.80
CA LYS A 93 -20.77 -0.84 -8.13
C LYS A 93 -21.12 0.65 -8.07
N THR A 94 -21.29 1.26 -9.24
CA THR A 94 -21.69 2.67 -9.38
C THR A 94 -23.06 3.00 -8.78
N ASP A 95 -23.90 2.00 -8.53
CA ASP A 95 -25.23 2.14 -7.90
C ASP A 95 -25.20 1.82 -6.39
N ASN A 96 -24.03 1.79 -5.77
CA ASN A 96 -23.78 1.44 -4.36
C ASN A 96 -24.18 0.00 -3.96
N THR A 97 -24.49 -0.86 -4.93
CA THR A 97 -24.68 -2.29 -4.65
C THR A 97 -23.35 -3.03 -4.58
N LEU A 98 -23.29 -4.08 -3.76
CA LEU A 98 -22.13 -4.97 -3.70
C LEU A 98 -21.88 -5.62 -5.07
N ASP A 99 -20.63 -5.57 -5.53
CA ASP A 99 -20.21 -6.33 -6.70
C ASP A 99 -19.98 -7.80 -6.31
N PRO A 100 -20.75 -8.76 -6.86
CA PRO A 100 -20.67 -10.16 -6.42
C PRO A 100 -19.28 -10.78 -6.63
N ILE A 101 -18.56 -10.38 -7.67
CA ILE A 101 -17.24 -10.91 -7.99
C ILE A 101 -16.20 -10.34 -7.03
N MET A 102 -16.27 -9.04 -6.75
CA MET A 102 -15.35 -8.39 -5.81
C MET A 102 -15.64 -8.83 -4.37
N GLN A 103 -16.91 -9.00 -4.01
CA GLN A 103 -17.34 -9.57 -2.73
C GLN A 103 -16.78 -10.98 -2.55
N GLN A 104 -16.94 -11.88 -3.53
CA GLN A 104 -16.43 -13.24 -3.45
C GLN A 104 -14.91 -13.29 -3.24
N ARG A 105 -14.16 -12.49 -4.02
CA ARG A 105 -12.70 -12.42 -3.92
C ARG A 105 -12.25 -11.87 -2.57
N LEU A 106 -12.83 -10.76 -2.13
CA LEU A 106 -12.48 -10.15 -0.85
C LEU A 106 -12.87 -11.06 0.32
N ARG A 107 -14.02 -11.74 0.27
CA ARG A 107 -14.40 -12.76 1.25
C ARG A 107 -13.30 -13.79 1.46
N CYS A 108 -12.81 -14.39 0.37
CA CYS A 108 -11.71 -15.36 0.42
C CYS A 108 -10.41 -14.77 1.00
N ILE A 109 -10.08 -13.51 0.67
CA ILE A 109 -8.90 -12.83 1.21
C ILE A 109 -9.05 -12.60 2.73
N LEU A 110 -10.24 -12.22 3.18
CA LEU A 110 -10.56 -12.03 4.60
C LEU A 110 -10.51 -13.35 5.37
N ASP A 111 -11.03 -14.44 4.79
CA ASP A 111 -10.93 -15.80 5.34
C ASP A 111 -9.46 -16.19 5.56
N LYS A 112 -8.60 -16.00 4.54
CA LYS A 112 -7.15 -16.27 4.64
C LYS A 112 -6.45 -15.38 5.65
N ALA A 113 -6.97 -14.17 5.90
CA ALA A 113 -6.46 -13.26 6.92
C ALA A 113 -6.97 -13.59 8.34
N GLY A 114 -7.74 -14.67 8.52
CA GLY A 114 -8.28 -15.08 9.81
C GLY A 114 -9.47 -14.25 10.27
N ASN A 115 -10.28 -13.72 9.35
CA ASN A 115 -11.55 -13.10 9.70
C ASN A 115 -12.61 -14.17 9.99
N GLU A 116 -13.14 -14.18 11.22
CA GLU A 116 -14.17 -15.15 11.65
C GLU A 116 -15.58 -14.80 11.15
N SER A 117 -15.79 -13.59 10.64
CA SER A 117 -17.08 -13.12 10.11
C SER A 117 -16.90 -12.25 8.87
N PRO A 118 -16.40 -12.80 7.75
CA PRO A 118 -16.12 -12.05 6.53
C PRO A 118 -17.33 -11.28 6.00
N GLU A 119 -18.54 -11.86 6.06
CA GLU A 119 -19.75 -11.21 5.56
C GLU A 119 -20.08 -9.93 6.34
N ALA A 120 -19.92 -9.95 7.66
CA ALA A 120 -20.10 -8.76 8.49
C ALA A 120 -19.03 -7.70 8.21
N ALA A 121 -17.79 -8.12 7.97
CA ALA A 121 -16.71 -7.21 7.59
C ALA A 121 -16.91 -6.59 6.19
N LEU A 122 -17.49 -7.35 5.25
CA LEU A 122 -17.85 -6.88 3.91
C LEU A 122 -18.99 -5.87 3.97
N ASP A 123 -20.07 -6.18 4.69
CA ASP A 123 -21.19 -5.24 4.88
C ASP A 123 -20.71 -3.95 5.57
N ALA A 124 -19.91 -4.05 6.63
CA ALA A 124 -19.39 -2.87 7.34
C ALA A 124 -18.41 -2.04 6.48
N LEU A 125 -17.62 -2.67 5.61
CA LEU A 125 -16.76 -1.98 4.65
C LEU A 125 -17.60 -1.29 3.56
N ALA A 126 -18.68 -1.91 3.11
CA ALA A 126 -19.59 -1.34 2.13
C ALA A 126 -20.32 -0.10 2.69
N ASP A 127 -20.89 -0.19 3.91
CA ASP A 127 -21.50 0.95 4.62
C ASP A 127 -20.47 2.06 4.89
N TRP A 128 -19.20 1.70 5.15
CA TRP A 128 -18.16 2.72 5.32
C TRP A 128 -17.89 3.52 4.04
N GLN A 129 -18.12 2.92 2.86
CA GLN A 129 -17.71 3.44 1.57
C GLN A 129 -18.82 4.17 0.81
N ASP A 130 -20.07 3.74 0.94
CA ASP A 130 -21.18 4.36 0.20
C ASP A 130 -21.59 5.71 0.77
N ALA A 131 -22.40 6.44 0.02
CA ALA A 131 -22.71 7.84 0.33
C ALA A 131 -23.91 8.01 1.26
N ASP A 132 -24.69 6.94 1.50
CA ASP A 132 -25.94 7.02 2.22
C ASP A 132 -25.76 6.76 3.72
N SER A 133 -26.78 6.24 4.39
CA SER A 133 -26.74 5.94 5.82
C SER A 133 -27.62 4.73 6.14
N GLU A 134 -27.94 3.94 5.10
CA GLU A 134 -28.78 2.75 5.21
C GLU A 134 -27.92 1.56 5.59
N VAL A 135 -28.16 1.03 6.78
CA VAL A 135 -27.34 -0.05 7.34
C VAL A 135 -27.63 -1.37 6.61
N ARG A 136 -26.60 -2.00 6.04
CA ARG A 136 -26.70 -3.38 5.52
C ARG A 136 -26.95 -4.39 6.64
N PRO A 137 -27.45 -5.61 6.35
CA PRO A 137 -27.87 -6.57 7.38
C PRO A 137 -26.88 -6.84 8.51
N GLN A 138 -25.58 -6.87 8.21
CA GLN A 138 -24.50 -7.01 9.20
C GLN A 138 -23.52 -5.82 9.18
N GLY A 139 -23.95 -4.71 8.60
CA GLY A 139 -23.17 -3.50 8.39
C GLY A 139 -23.06 -2.60 9.62
N ALA A 140 -22.51 -1.42 9.41
CA ALA A 140 -22.29 -0.44 10.46
C ALA A 140 -22.17 0.97 9.88
N GLU A 141 -23.04 1.87 10.36
CA GLU A 141 -23.09 3.28 10.00
C GLU A 141 -22.76 4.20 11.18
N ASP A 142 -22.98 5.50 10.99
CA ASP A 142 -22.84 6.57 11.99
C ASP A 142 -23.38 6.25 13.39
N GLU A 143 -24.48 5.51 13.51
CA GLU A 143 -25.04 5.12 14.82
C GLU A 143 -24.07 4.21 15.60
N VAL A 144 -23.48 3.23 14.92
CA VAL A 144 -22.52 2.28 15.50
C VAL A 144 -21.24 3.00 15.91
N TYR A 145 -20.68 3.84 15.03
CA TYR A 145 -19.40 4.50 15.29
C TYR A 145 -19.50 5.61 16.34
N ARG A 146 -20.65 6.27 16.48
CA ARG A 146 -20.90 7.24 17.56
C ARG A 146 -20.96 6.59 18.95
N GLY A 147 -21.28 5.31 19.03
CA GLY A 147 -21.32 4.54 20.28
C GLY A 147 -19.93 4.12 20.81
N ARG A 148 -18.85 4.32 20.05
CA ARG A 148 -17.49 3.90 20.46
C ARG A 148 -16.91 4.83 21.55
N PRO A 149 -15.95 4.36 22.36
CA PRO A 149 -15.34 5.17 23.43
C PRO A 149 -14.72 6.50 22.96
N ARG A 150 -14.27 6.53 21.70
CA ARG A 150 -13.92 7.75 20.97
C ARG A 150 -14.86 7.84 19.78
N PRO A 151 -15.96 8.60 19.87
CA PRO A 151 -16.95 8.69 18.81
C PRO A 151 -16.38 9.28 17.51
N TYR A 152 -16.79 8.72 16.38
CA TYR A 152 -16.57 9.26 15.04
C TYR A 152 -17.73 8.87 14.13
N ARG A 153 -17.65 9.26 12.86
CA ARG A 153 -18.64 8.97 11.82
C ARG A 153 -18.08 7.98 10.80
N ALA A 154 -18.97 7.30 10.09
CA ALA A 154 -18.59 6.52 8.93
C ALA A 154 -17.88 7.41 7.88
N GLY A 155 -17.05 6.81 7.04
CA GLY A 155 -16.26 7.55 6.07
C GLY A 155 -17.12 8.19 4.96
N ASN A 156 -18.15 7.45 4.54
CA ASN A 156 -19.05 7.71 3.44
C ASN A 156 -18.33 8.13 2.14
N GLN A 157 -17.18 7.47 1.90
CA GLN A 157 -16.29 7.73 0.79
C GLN A 157 -15.37 6.53 0.54
N SER A 158 -14.79 6.45 -0.66
CA SER A 158 -13.67 5.54 -0.93
C SER A 158 -12.55 5.70 0.11
N LEU A 159 -11.98 4.58 0.55
CA LEU A 159 -10.82 4.57 1.43
C LEU A 159 -9.67 5.35 0.79
N GLN A 160 -9.00 6.16 1.60
CA GLN A 160 -7.78 6.88 1.25
C GLN A 160 -6.53 6.06 1.61
N ALA A 161 -6.63 5.17 2.59
CA ALA A 161 -5.56 4.27 2.99
C ALA A 161 -6.10 2.96 3.56
N GLN A 162 -5.37 1.86 3.32
CA GLN A 162 -5.69 0.55 3.90
C GLN A 162 -5.82 0.58 5.44
N LYS A 163 -5.05 1.43 6.13
CA LYS A 163 -5.07 1.51 7.60
C LYS A 163 -6.44 1.97 8.15
N GLU A 164 -7.30 2.57 7.32
CA GLU A 164 -8.67 2.92 7.71
C GLU A 164 -9.52 1.69 8.06
N LEU A 165 -9.15 0.48 7.61
CA LEU A 165 -9.79 -0.76 8.07
C LEU A 165 -9.82 -0.87 9.60
N LEU A 166 -8.85 -0.30 10.32
CA LEU A 166 -8.82 -0.26 11.80
C LEU A 166 -9.97 0.55 12.42
N LEU A 167 -10.62 1.42 11.64
CA LEU A 167 -11.78 2.22 12.05
C LEU A 167 -13.10 1.50 11.78
N ILE A 168 -13.11 0.49 10.92
CA ILE A 168 -14.31 -0.21 10.48
C ILE A 168 -14.64 -1.34 11.45
N GLN A 169 -15.92 -1.61 11.66
CA GLN A 169 -16.34 -2.79 12.43
C GLN A 169 -15.92 -4.09 11.72
N GLY A 170 -15.53 -5.12 12.48
CA GLY A 170 -15.17 -6.43 11.91
C GLY A 170 -13.71 -6.58 11.50
N PHE A 171 -12.84 -5.59 11.77
CA PHE A 171 -11.40 -5.67 11.49
C PHE A 171 -10.57 -5.49 12.76
N THR A 172 -9.66 -6.44 13.01
CA THR A 172 -8.68 -6.36 14.10
C THR A 172 -7.32 -5.87 13.61
N ALA A 173 -6.48 -5.38 14.52
CA ALA A 173 -5.12 -4.96 14.17
C ALA A 173 -4.23 -6.09 13.62
N GLU A 174 -4.51 -7.33 14.01
CA GLU A 174 -3.83 -8.52 13.50
C GLU A 174 -4.25 -8.83 12.06
N GLN A 175 -5.56 -8.83 11.79
CA GLN A 175 -6.10 -9.02 10.44
C GLN A 175 -5.60 -7.92 9.48
N VAL A 176 -5.65 -6.65 9.89
CA VAL A 176 -5.14 -5.54 9.05
C VAL A 176 -3.64 -5.67 8.79
N ARG A 177 -2.87 -6.22 9.74
CA ARG A 177 -1.43 -6.50 9.52
C ARG A 177 -1.23 -7.64 8.51
N ALA A 178 -2.02 -8.71 8.59
CA ALA A 178 -1.98 -9.81 7.63
C ALA A 178 -2.34 -9.33 6.21
N LEU A 179 -3.35 -8.47 6.10
CA LEU A 179 -3.80 -7.90 4.82
C LEU A 179 -2.80 -6.92 4.19
N ARG A 180 -1.75 -6.47 4.88
CA ARG A 180 -0.85 -5.37 4.45
C ARG A 180 -0.30 -5.54 3.03
N SER A 181 0.05 -6.77 2.65
CA SER A 181 0.62 -7.07 1.34
C SER A 181 -0.41 -7.56 0.31
N TRP A 182 -1.68 -7.71 0.71
CA TRP A 182 -2.72 -8.35 -0.11
C TRP A 182 -3.78 -7.37 -0.60
N VAL A 183 -4.00 -6.26 0.10
CA VAL A 183 -5.02 -5.27 -0.26
C VAL A 183 -4.45 -3.85 -0.34
N ALA A 184 -5.11 -3.00 -1.12
CA ALA A 184 -4.80 -1.58 -1.25
C ALA A 184 -6.09 -0.75 -1.38
N ALA A 185 -6.00 0.53 -1.03
CA ALA A 185 -7.06 1.50 -1.28
C ALA A 185 -6.69 2.30 -2.55
N LEU A 186 -7.29 1.97 -3.69
CA LEU A 186 -6.98 2.56 -5.00
C LEU A 186 -8.23 3.21 -5.60
N PRO A 187 -8.15 3.96 -6.72
CA PRO A 187 -9.34 4.37 -7.46
C PRO A 187 -10.22 3.15 -7.79
N PRO A 188 -11.56 3.22 -7.70
CA PRO A 188 -12.45 2.06 -7.91
C PRO A 188 -12.25 1.33 -9.25
N SER A 189 -11.82 2.06 -10.29
CA SER A 189 -11.55 1.51 -11.63
C SER A 189 -10.20 0.80 -11.77
N ALA A 190 -9.32 0.84 -10.77
CA ALA A 190 -8.00 0.22 -10.84
C ALA A 190 -8.13 -1.31 -10.84
N SER A 191 -7.58 -1.94 -11.88
CA SER A 191 -7.57 -3.40 -12.04
C SER A 191 -6.46 -4.07 -11.23
N LEU A 192 -6.68 -5.31 -10.82
CA LEU A 192 -5.67 -6.18 -10.22
C LEU A 192 -4.67 -6.65 -11.29
N ASN A 193 -3.40 -6.28 -11.15
CA ASN A 193 -2.32 -6.74 -12.02
C ASN A 193 -1.93 -8.19 -11.67
N LEU A 194 -2.22 -9.10 -12.58
CA LEU A 194 -1.98 -10.53 -12.44
C LEU A 194 -0.50 -10.92 -12.44
N ASN A 195 0.38 -10.07 -12.98
CA ASN A 195 1.82 -10.36 -13.05
C ASN A 195 2.56 -10.02 -11.74
N THR A 196 1.95 -9.21 -10.87
CA THR A 196 2.55 -8.76 -9.61
C THR A 196 1.78 -9.21 -8.37
N ALA A 197 0.53 -9.68 -8.53
CA ALA A 197 -0.32 -10.07 -7.41
C ALA A 197 0.24 -11.23 -6.57
N PRO A 198 0.17 -11.18 -5.23
CA PRO A 198 0.68 -12.27 -4.39
C PRO A 198 -0.22 -13.51 -4.49
N LEU A 199 0.34 -14.67 -4.13
CA LEU A 199 -0.32 -15.98 -4.18
C LEU A 199 -1.65 -15.98 -3.41
N GLU A 200 -1.71 -15.31 -2.26
CA GLU A 200 -2.88 -15.27 -1.40
C GLU A 200 -4.04 -14.50 -2.03
N VAL A 201 -3.76 -13.52 -2.90
CA VAL A 201 -4.78 -12.80 -3.67
C VAL A 201 -5.16 -13.60 -4.90
N LEU A 202 -4.18 -14.14 -5.62
CA LEU A 202 -4.42 -14.94 -6.82
C LEU A 202 -5.30 -16.16 -6.53
N SER A 203 -5.00 -16.89 -5.45
CA SER A 203 -5.79 -18.07 -5.03
C SER A 203 -7.23 -17.77 -4.62
N CYS A 204 -7.64 -16.50 -4.59
CA CYS A 204 -9.02 -16.06 -4.37
C CYS A 204 -9.75 -15.65 -5.66
N LEU A 205 -9.11 -15.75 -6.83
CA LEU A 205 -9.74 -15.46 -8.12
C LEU A 205 -10.71 -16.55 -8.58
N ASP A 206 -10.51 -17.78 -8.10
CA ASP A 206 -11.41 -18.91 -8.33
C ASP A 206 -11.35 -19.88 -7.13
N GLU A 207 -12.49 -20.44 -6.76
CA GLU A 207 -12.63 -21.41 -5.67
C GLU A 207 -12.14 -22.82 -6.04
N SER A 208 -11.92 -23.10 -7.34
CA SER A 208 -11.74 -24.46 -7.85
C SER A 208 -10.31 -25.00 -7.92
N GLY A 209 -9.32 -24.27 -7.39
CA GLY A 209 -7.91 -24.61 -7.58
C GLY A 209 -7.24 -25.43 -6.47
N ASP A 210 -6.58 -26.52 -6.86
CA ASP A 210 -5.46 -27.11 -6.12
C ASP A 210 -4.39 -26.03 -5.84
N ALA A 211 -3.97 -25.88 -4.58
CA ALA A 211 -2.97 -24.90 -4.17
C ALA A 211 -1.66 -25.00 -4.98
N SER A 212 -1.29 -26.20 -5.41
CA SER A 212 -0.07 -26.44 -6.20
C SER A 212 -0.13 -25.82 -7.60
N LEU A 213 -1.33 -25.66 -8.18
CA LEU A 213 -1.50 -25.01 -9.48
C LEU A 213 -1.26 -23.51 -9.38
N TRP A 214 -1.64 -22.89 -8.27
CA TRP A 214 -1.40 -21.47 -8.02
C TRP A 214 0.10 -21.17 -7.83
N GLU A 215 0.81 -22.01 -7.09
CA GLU A 215 2.27 -21.90 -6.94
C GLU A 215 2.98 -22.06 -8.29
N THR A 216 2.54 -23.02 -9.10
CA THR A 216 3.06 -23.24 -10.46
C THR A 216 2.81 -22.02 -11.34
N PHE A 217 1.60 -21.49 -11.34
CA PHE A 217 1.25 -20.28 -12.09
C PHE A 217 2.13 -19.07 -11.69
N VAL A 218 2.34 -18.86 -10.39
CA VAL A 218 3.23 -17.79 -9.88
C VAL A 218 4.67 -17.98 -10.35
N ALA A 219 5.20 -19.20 -10.35
CA ALA A 219 6.54 -19.49 -10.83
C ALA A 219 6.68 -19.35 -12.36
N GLU A 220 5.62 -19.65 -13.12
CA GLU A 220 5.62 -19.51 -14.58
C GLU A 220 5.57 -18.05 -15.03
N ARG A 221 4.73 -17.21 -14.40
CA ARG A 221 4.62 -15.79 -14.78
C ARG A 221 5.92 -14.99 -14.55
N GLU A 222 6.77 -15.43 -13.62
CA GLU A 222 8.10 -14.82 -13.43
C GLU A 222 9.02 -15.01 -14.65
N LYS A 223 8.84 -16.11 -15.38
CA LYS A 223 9.60 -16.42 -16.60
C LYS A 223 8.89 -15.93 -17.86
N THR A 224 7.58 -16.02 -17.88
CA THR A 224 6.73 -15.66 -19.02
C THR A 224 5.50 -14.91 -18.51
N PRO A 225 5.62 -13.58 -18.33
CA PRO A 225 4.52 -12.74 -17.89
C PRO A 225 3.32 -12.84 -18.83
N LEU A 226 2.12 -12.66 -18.28
CA LEU A 226 0.89 -12.55 -19.06
C LEU A 226 0.92 -11.25 -19.84
N LYS A 227 0.58 -11.32 -21.13
CA LYS A 227 0.47 -10.14 -21.98
C LYS A 227 -0.96 -9.62 -22.11
N ASP A 228 -1.92 -10.48 -21.81
CA ASP A 228 -3.34 -10.18 -21.88
C ASP A 228 -4.09 -11.05 -20.86
N VAL A 229 -5.17 -10.51 -20.29
CA VAL A 229 -5.98 -11.22 -19.29
C VAL A 229 -6.62 -12.49 -19.88
N ASN A 230 -6.92 -12.52 -21.18
CA ASN A 230 -7.52 -13.67 -21.85
C ASN A 230 -6.58 -14.88 -21.92
N GLU A 231 -5.26 -14.69 -21.75
CA GLU A 231 -4.31 -15.80 -21.68
C GLU A 231 -4.60 -16.72 -20.46
N LEU A 232 -5.30 -16.23 -19.43
CA LEU A 232 -5.74 -17.05 -18.31
C LEU A 232 -6.64 -18.20 -18.75
N LEU A 233 -7.53 -18.00 -19.74
CA LEU A 233 -8.55 -18.98 -20.11
C LEU A 233 -7.95 -20.32 -20.59
N GLY A 234 -6.71 -20.31 -21.09
CA GLY A 234 -5.99 -21.49 -21.57
C GLY A 234 -4.94 -22.05 -20.61
N LYS A 235 -4.81 -21.50 -19.39
CA LYS A 235 -3.76 -21.87 -18.43
C LYS A 235 -4.37 -22.40 -17.13
N PRO A 236 -3.86 -23.50 -16.54
CA PRO A 236 -4.16 -23.85 -15.15
C PRO A 236 -3.76 -22.68 -14.21
N PRO A 237 -4.47 -22.46 -13.10
CA PRO A 237 -5.66 -23.18 -12.62
C PRO A 237 -6.98 -22.76 -13.28
N PHE A 238 -6.96 -21.86 -14.26
CA PHE A 238 -8.14 -21.11 -14.68
C PHE A 238 -8.99 -21.76 -15.76
N GLU A 239 -8.52 -22.77 -16.51
CA GLU A 239 -9.21 -23.62 -17.51
C GLU A 239 -10.65 -23.21 -17.94
N GLY A 240 -10.83 -21.97 -18.43
CA GLY A 240 -12.12 -21.41 -18.86
C GLY A 240 -13.14 -21.02 -17.76
N ARG A 241 -12.77 -21.01 -16.47
CA ARG A 241 -13.65 -20.78 -15.31
C ARG A 241 -13.42 -19.47 -14.55
N VAL A 242 -12.59 -18.57 -15.07
CA VAL A 242 -12.27 -17.31 -14.39
C VAL A 242 -13.12 -16.15 -14.89
N ASN A 243 -13.72 -15.41 -13.96
CA ASN A 243 -14.30 -14.11 -14.28
C ASN A 243 -13.16 -13.09 -14.41
N THR A 244 -13.06 -12.42 -15.56
CA THR A 244 -11.96 -11.48 -15.87
C THR A 244 -12.23 -10.05 -15.40
N GLN A 245 -13.39 -9.77 -14.80
CA GLN A 245 -13.75 -8.45 -14.30
C GLN A 245 -12.73 -7.93 -13.30
N GLY A 246 -12.29 -6.69 -13.51
CA GLY A 246 -11.32 -6.00 -12.65
C GLY A 246 -9.92 -6.63 -12.64
N LEU A 247 -9.60 -7.52 -13.59
CA LEU A 247 -8.25 -8.05 -13.78
C LEU A 247 -7.53 -7.26 -14.87
N GLY A 248 -6.21 -7.19 -14.76
CA GLY A 248 -5.34 -6.51 -15.71
C GLY A 248 -3.94 -7.12 -15.71
N VAL A 249 -3.11 -6.63 -16.62
CA VAL A 249 -1.68 -7.00 -16.75
C VAL A 249 -0.77 -5.78 -16.65
N ASN A 250 -1.33 -4.61 -16.37
CA ASN A 250 -0.62 -3.33 -16.24
C ASN A 250 -1.05 -2.58 -14.98
N SER A 251 -0.27 -1.57 -14.65
CA SER A 251 -0.37 -0.80 -13.42
C SER A 251 -0.14 0.68 -13.66
N LYS A 252 -0.80 1.49 -12.84
CA LYS A 252 -0.74 2.96 -12.82
C LYS A 252 -0.43 3.48 -11.43
N VAL A 253 -0.53 2.64 -10.39
CA VAL A 253 -0.33 3.05 -9.00
C VAL A 253 0.80 2.24 -8.36
N TYR A 254 1.86 2.94 -7.96
CA TYR A 254 3.03 2.35 -7.32
C TYR A 254 3.28 2.98 -5.95
N LEU A 255 3.93 2.25 -5.07
CA LEU A 255 4.42 2.73 -3.80
C LEU A 255 5.95 2.77 -3.84
N LEU A 256 6.52 3.96 -3.68
CA LEU A 256 7.94 4.10 -3.36
C LEU A 256 8.11 3.98 -1.85
N GLU A 257 8.85 2.97 -1.42
CA GLU A 257 9.42 2.90 -0.07
C GLU A 257 10.88 3.33 -0.17
N ALA A 258 11.22 4.48 0.43
CA ALA A 258 12.57 5.03 0.39
C ALA A 258 13.09 5.31 1.79
N GLU A 259 14.38 5.09 2.00
CA GLU A 259 15.05 5.35 3.26
C GLU A 259 16.31 6.18 3.02
N ALA A 260 16.48 7.22 3.82
CA ALA A 260 17.68 8.04 3.83
C ALA A 260 18.27 8.07 5.24
N GLN A 261 19.56 7.78 5.33
CA GLN A 261 20.34 7.91 6.54
C GLN A 261 21.37 9.01 6.35
N VAL A 262 21.41 10.00 7.25
CA VAL A 262 22.39 11.09 7.26
C VAL A 262 22.92 11.25 8.68
N GLY A 263 24.21 10.98 8.87
CA GLY A 263 24.81 10.87 10.19
C GLY A 263 24.05 9.87 11.07
N ARG A 264 23.37 10.37 12.10
CA ARG A 264 22.55 9.58 13.04
C ARG A 264 21.04 9.65 12.74
N THR A 265 20.62 10.45 11.77
CA THR A 265 19.21 10.61 11.41
C THR A 265 18.84 9.57 10.37
N ARG A 266 17.78 8.80 10.62
CA ARG A 266 17.21 7.83 9.69
C ARG A 266 15.75 8.18 9.43
N LEU A 267 15.40 8.39 8.17
CA LEU A 267 14.03 8.70 7.77
C LEU A 267 13.57 7.69 6.73
N ARG A 268 12.33 7.20 6.89
CA ARG A 268 11.66 6.37 5.89
C ARG A 268 10.45 7.12 5.34
N ARG A 269 10.30 7.12 4.02
CA ARG A 269 9.16 7.72 3.33
C ARG A 269 8.49 6.70 2.43
N TYR A 270 7.17 6.75 2.48
CA TYR A 270 6.24 6.03 1.64
C TYR A 270 5.56 7.05 0.73
N SER A 271 5.80 6.98 -0.57
CA SER A 271 5.21 7.90 -1.55
C SER A 271 4.38 7.13 -2.55
N MET A 272 3.07 7.39 -2.61
CA MET A 272 2.20 6.79 -3.63
C MET A 272 2.35 7.59 -4.93
N LEU A 273 2.69 6.89 -5.99
CA LEU A 273 2.95 7.43 -7.31
C LEU A 273 1.83 7.00 -8.26
N LEU A 274 1.27 7.94 -9.00
CA LEU A 274 0.26 7.72 -10.04
C LEU A 274 0.87 8.03 -11.40
N VAL A 275 0.80 7.07 -12.32
CA VAL A 275 1.16 7.22 -13.73
C VAL A 275 -0.11 7.55 -14.51
N ASP A 276 -0.14 8.70 -15.19
CA ASP A 276 -1.27 9.07 -16.05
C ASP A 276 -1.17 8.46 -17.47
N GLU A 277 -2.20 8.65 -18.29
CA GLU A 277 -2.28 8.09 -19.65
C GLU A 277 -1.14 8.59 -20.58
N GLN A 278 -0.48 9.70 -20.23
CA GLN A 278 0.65 10.24 -21.00
C GLN A 278 2.00 9.74 -20.48
N GLY A 279 2.00 8.88 -19.44
CA GLY A 279 3.22 8.38 -18.78
C GLY A 279 3.83 9.40 -17.80
N LEU A 280 3.11 10.48 -17.47
CA LEU A 280 3.59 11.43 -16.46
C LEU A 280 3.30 10.87 -15.06
N VAL A 281 4.35 10.85 -14.24
CA VAL A 281 4.29 10.31 -12.87
C VAL A 281 4.09 11.43 -11.87
N ARG A 282 3.04 11.35 -11.06
CA ARG A 282 2.69 12.31 -10.00
C ARG A 282 2.76 11.66 -8.63
N VAL A 283 3.20 12.40 -7.62
CA VAL A 283 3.09 11.97 -6.23
C VAL A 283 1.68 12.29 -5.74
N TRP A 284 0.90 11.26 -5.44
CA TRP A 284 -0.47 11.41 -4.93
C TRP A 284 -0.49 11.68 -3.43
N SER A 285 0.26 10.91 -2.66
CA SER A 285 0.33 11.04 -1.21
C SER A 285 1.72 10.70 -0.69
N ARG A 286 2.02 11.21 0.51
CA ARG A 286 3.26 10.94 1.24
C ARG A 286 2.95 10.58 2.68
N PHE A 287 3.62 9.57 3.19
CA PHE A 287 3.64 9.23 4.59
C PHE A 287 5.10 9.05 5.02
N GLN A 288 5.49 9.64 6.15
CA GLN A 288 6.87 9.60 6.62
C GLN A 288 6.92 9.02 8.03
N GLU A 289 7.73 7.99 8.20
CA GLU A 289 8.06 7.42 9.51
C GLU A 289 9.43 7.93 9.95
N THR A 290 9.53 8.28 11.23
CA THR A 290 10.82 8.60 11.86
C THR A 290 11.25 7.36 12.63
N LEU A 291 12.43 6.82 12.30
CA LEU A 291 12.96 5.57 12.84
C LEU A 291 13.92 5.81 14.01
#